data_AF-A0A3R8LSF6-F1
#
_entry.id   AF-A0A3R8LSF6-F1
#
_cell.length_a   1.000
_cell.length_b   1.000
_cell.length_c   1.000
_cell.angle_alpha   90.00
_cell.angle_beta   90.00
_cell.angle_gamma   90.00
#
_symmetry.space_group_name_H-M   'P 1'
#
loop_
_entity.id
_entity.type
_entity.pdbx_description
1 polymer ?
#
loop_
_entity_poly.entity_id
_entity_poly.type
_entity_poly.pdbx_seq_one_letter_code
_entity_poly.pdbx_strand_id
1 'polypeptide(L)'
;MNAPPLTTDPAPSWPLAPTADAADVTLPPPPLAGRHLVLGVTGGVAAYKAAQLVRDLQRAGASVQVVMTEAATHFVGTATFQALSGRPVFTGAFDTRIDDGMAHIELSRNADAIVIAPASADFLAKVTHGLCDDLLSTLCLARDVPLLVAPAMNRQMWQNAATQRNINQLRADGVQVLGPDAGEQACGEVGAGRMLEPAVLVEELSDFFTPKTLQGKRILMTAGPTYEAIDPVRGITNLSSGKMGYALAQACRQAGALVTLVSGPTALPRPYGVRFLPVQSAQQMLDTVMAELDMAASTISIDCFIGVAAVADWRPLQVASQKIKKERGLAQDGTILTGADGTSHAGTGTAGAGDTSYAGMGSARTGGTSHTGTAPAGADRPSRTGTVPADTLTLALTQNPDILASVARRPDAPYCVGFAAESEDLLHHATEKRIRKGIPLLVGNLGPATFGQDDNTLLLVDEHGTRTLPAGSKTALARWLAQELGRRLPA
;
A
#
# COMPACT_ATOMS: atom_id res chain seq x y z
N MET A 1 3.42 -33.56 -12.94
CA MET A 1 1.98 -33.66 -13.25
C MET A 1 1.61 -32.44 -14.05
N ASN A 2 1.23 -32.64 -15.31
CA ASN A 2 0.87 -31.56 -16.24
C ASN A 2 -0.36 -30.83 -15.70
N ALA A 3 -0.36 -29.50 -15.79
CA ALA A 3 -1.55 -28.70 -15.51
C ALA A 3 -2.72 -29.20 -16.37
N PRO A 4 -3.95 -29.26 -15.83
CA PRO A 4 -5.11 -29.64 -16.62
C PRO A 4 -5.30 -28.66 -17.80
N PRO A 5 -5.82 -29.13 -18.94
CA PRO A 5 -6.06 -28.29 -20.11
C PRO A 5 -7.00 -27.13 -19.77
N LEU A 6 -6.82 -26.01 -20.47
CA LEU A 6 -7.68 -24.81 -20.43
C LEU A 6 -9.15 -25.23 -20.47
N THR A 7 -9.85 -25.12 -19.35
CA THR A 7 -11.31 -25.29 -19.29
C THR A 7 -11.95 -24.20 -20.14
N THR A 8 -12.84 -24.60 -21.04
CA THR A 8 -13.53 -23.76 -22.04
C THR A 8 -14.66 -22.90 -21.46
N ASP A 9 -14.65 -22.63 -20.15
CA ASP A 9 -15.61 -21.70 -19.59
C ASP A 9 -15.32 -20.30 -20.14
N PRO A 10 -16.33 -19.57 -20.63
CA PRO A 10 -16.12 -18.23 -21.14
C PRO A 10 -15.54 -17.37 -20.02
N ALA A 11 -14.44 -16.66 -20.32
CA ALA A 11 -13.88 -15.69 -19.39
C ALA A 11 -15.00 -14.74 -18.93
N PRO A 12 -15.02 -14.34 -17.65
CA PRO A 12 -16.00 -13.39 -17.14
C PRO A 12 -16.05 -12.15 -18.06
N SER A 13 -17.25 -11.75 -18.46
CA SER A 13 -17.44 -10.57 -19.30
C SER A 13 -17.18 -9.32 -18.47
N TRP A 14 -16.05 -8.68 -18.70
CA TRP A 14 -15.69 -7.42 -18.05
C TRP A 14 -16.47 -6.26 -18.66
N PRO A 15 -16.73 -5.18 -17.88
CA PRO A 15 -17.14 -3.91 -18.46
C PRO A 15 -16.15 -3.50 -19.55
N LEU A 16 -16.68 -3.08 -20.71
CA LEU A 16 -15.85 -2.59 -21.81
C LEU A 16 -15.07 -1.37 -21.36
N ALA A 17 -13.84 -1.25 -21.84
CA ALA A 17 -13.05 -0.06 -21.60
C ALA A 17 -13.76 1.19 -22.18
N PRO A 18 -13.70 2.35 -21.50
CA PRO A 18 -14.15 3.60 -22.10
C PRO A 18 -13.44 3.83 -23.43
N THR A 19 -14.15 4.35 -24.44
CA THR A 19 -13.52 4.76 -25.69
C THR A 19 -12.43 5.78 -25.40
N ALA A 20 -11.19 5.52 -25.86
CA ALA A 20 -10.08 6.41 -25.59
C ALA A 20 -10.29 7.76 -26.26
N ASP A 21 -10.42 8.84 -25.47
CA ASP A 21 -10.30 10.19 -26.01
C ASP A 21 -8.88 10.36 -26.59
N ALA A 22 -8.80 10.77 -27.85
CA ALA A 22 -7.55 11.08 -28.56
C ALA A 22 -6.81 12.32 -28.03
N ALA A 23 -7.27 12.88 -26.90
CA ALA A 23 -6.69 14.06 -26.28
C ALA A 23 -5.35 13.76 -25.58
N ASP A 24 -4.53 14.80 -25.49
CA ASP A 24 -3.24 14.77 -24.81
C ASP A 24 -3.43 14.45 -23.32
N VAL A 25 -2.80 13.38 -22.84
CA VAL A 25 -3.03 12.86 -21.49
C VAL A 25 -2.20 13.66 -20.50
N THR A 26 -2.85 14.37 -19.58
CA THR A 26 -2.18 15.10 -18.49
C THR A 26 -2.26 14.34 -17.17
N LEU A 27 -1.17 14.35 -16.40
CA LEU A 27 -1.18 13.76 -15.06
C LEU A 27 -1.86 14.73 -14.07
N PRO A 28 -2.71 14.24 -13.16
CA PRO A 28 -3.38 15.10 -12.20
C PRO A 28 -2.35 15.74 -11.24
N PRO A 29 -2.42 17.05 -10.96
CA PRO A 29 -1.54 17.71 -9.97
C PRO A 29 -1.91 17.28 -8.55
N PRO A 30 -1.00 17.29 -7.55
CA PRO A 30 -1.31 16.92 -6.17
C PRO A 30 -2.60 17.58 -5.65
N PRO A 31 -3.42 16.93 -4.81
CA PRO A 31 -4.74 17.45 -4.43
C PRO A 31 -4.72 18.86 -3.80
N LEU A 32 -3.65 19.17 -3.08
CA LEU A 32 -3.43 20.45 -2.41
C LEU A 32 -2.63 21.47 -3.25
N ALA A 33 -2.15 21.09 -4.43
CA ALA A 33 -1.36 21.98 -5.27
C ALA A 33 -2.19 23.18 -5.74
N GLY A 34 -1.67 24.39 -5.49
CA GLY A 34 -2.33 25.64 -5.87
C GLY A 34 -3.48 26.05 -4.97
N ARG A 35 -3.81 25.26 -3.93
CA ARG A 35 -4.88 25.60 -2.99
C ARG A 35 -4.48 26.74 -2.05
N HIS A 36 -5.43 27.57 -1.66
CA HIS A 36 -5.28 28.56 -0.61
C HIS A 36 -6.09 28.16 0.62
N LEU A 37 -5.43 27.93 1.75
CA LEU A 37 -6.08 27.50 2.99
C LEU A 37 -5.95 28.57 4.06
N VAL A 38 -7.05 28.87 4.74
CA VAL A 38 -6.99 29.61 6.01
C VAL A 38 -6.81 28.61 7.13
N LEU A 39 -5.71 28.69 7.86
CA LEU A 39 -5.44 27.88 9.05
C LEU A 39 -5.76 28.68 10.31
N GLY A 40 -6.88 28.34 10.95
CA GLY A 40 -7.25 28.81 12.27
C GLY A 40 -6.53 28.02 13.37
N VAL A 41 -5.85 28.72 14.28
CA VAL A 41 -5.19 28.09 15.44
C VAL A 41 -5.87 28.56 16.73
N THR A 42 -6.37 27.61 17.52
CA THR A 42 -7.07 27.89 18.78
C THR A 42 -6.23 27.51 20.00
N GLY A 43 -6.64 27.96 21.19
CA GLY A 43 -5.91 27.72 22.43
C GLY A 43 -5.89 26.24 22.86
N GLY A 44 -4.69 25.67 22.97
CA GLY A 44 -4.47 24.34 23.52
C GLY A 44 -3.05 23.82 23.29
N VAL A 45 -2.63 22.83 24.07
CA VAL A 45 -1.27 22.27 24.00
C VAL A 45 -0.89 21.77 22.59
N ALA A 46 -1.86 21.35 21.79
CA ALA A 46 -1.63 20.88 20.42
C ALA A 46 -1.27 21.99 19.42
N ALA A 47 -1.28 23.27 19.80
CA ALA A 47 -0.96 24.39 18.92
C ALA A 47 0.43 24.27 18.26
N TYR A 48 1.43 23.67 18.93
CA TYR A 48 2.75 23.45 18.33
C TYR A 48 2.70 22.52 17.09
N LYS A 49 1.74 21.59 17.03
CA LYS A 49 1.57 20.70 15.88
C LYS A 49 1.10 21.46 14.65
N ALA A 50 0.36 22.55 14.83
CA ALA A 50 -0.08 23.41 13.74
C ALA A 50 1.10 24.04 12.99
N ALA A 51 2.23 24.30 13.67
CA ALA A 51 3.44 24.80 13.02
C ALA A 51 4.00 23.78 12.01
N GLN A 52 4.04 22.50 12.39
CA GLN A 52 4.43 21.43 11.46
C GLN A 52 3.41 21.27 10.33
N LEU A 53 2.11 21.38 10.64
CA LEU A 53 1.04 21.32 9.63
C LEU A 53 1.20 22.40 8.55
N VAL A 54 1.54 23.64 8.90
CA VAL A 54 1.82 24.70 7.90
C VAL A 54 2.89 24.25 6.91
N ARG A 55 4.00 23.69 7.39
CA ARG A 55 5.10 23.24 6.53
C ARG A 55 4.68 22.10 5.62
N ASP A 56 3.92 21.15 6.14
CA ASP A 56 3.51 19.97 5.37
C ASP A 56 2.44 20.32 4.32
N LEU A 57 1.54 21.26 4.61
CA LEU A 57 0.61 21.83 3.63
C LEU A 57 1.35 22.57 2.50
N GLN A 58 2.36 23.37 2.83
CA GLN A 58 3.19 24.05 1.83
C GLN A 58 3.99 23.07 0.96
N ARG A 59 4.55 22.00 1.56
CA ARG A 59 5.21 20.92 0.81
C ARG A 59 4.25 20.19 -0.13
N ALA A 60 2.98 20.06 0.26
CA ALA A 60 1.92 19.51 -0.58
C ALA A 60 1.44 20.49 -1.68
N GLY A 61 1.96 21.72 -1.70
CA GLY A 61 1.71 22.73 -2.73
C GLY A 61 0.60 23.73 -2.40
N ALA A 62 0.09 23.74 -1.17
CA ALA A 62 -0.90 24.73 -0.73
C ALA A 62 -0.22 26.00 -0.20
N SER A 63 -0.89 27.13 -0.35
CA SER A 63 -0.57 28.36 0.39
C SER A 63 -1.42 28.44 1.65
N VAL A 64 -0.84 28.96 2.74
CA VAL A 64 -1.50 28.96 4.06
C VAL A 64 -1.55 30.36 4.65
N GLN A 65 -2.74 30.88 4.91
CA GLN A 65 -2.98 32.11 5.67
C GLN A 65 -3.33 31.75 7.11
N VAL A 66 -2.52 32.17 8.08
CA VAL A 66 -2.74 31.81 9.48
C VAL A 66 -3.55 32.89 10.21
N VAL A 67 -4.54 32.45 10.98
CA VAL A 67 -5.35 33.28 11.88
C VAL A 67 -5.35 32.61 13.24
N MET A 68 -5.03 33.36 14.30
CA MET A 68 -4.89 32.81 15.65
C MET A 68 -5.88 33.47 16.61
N THR A 69 -6.51 32.68 17.47
CA THR A 69 -7.17 33.23 18.66
C THR A 69 -6.14 33.82 19.63
N GLU A 70 -6.56 34.75 20.49
CA GLU A 70 -5.71 35.26 21.58
C GLU A 70 -5.14 34.11 22.43
N ALA A 71 -6.01 33.15 22.80
CA ALA A 71 -5.63 31.97 23.58
C ALA A 71 -4.51 31.15 22.93
N ALA A 72 -4.48 31.03 21.59
CA ALA A 72 -3.44 30.30 20.88
C ALA A 72 -2.07 30.99 20.98
N THR A 73 -2.04 32.32 21.07
CA THR A 73 -0.77 33.09 21.13
C THR A 73 0.01 32.85 22.42
N HIS A 74 -0.66 32.37 23.48
CA HIS A 74 -0.01 31.96 24.73
C HIS A 74 0.73 30.61 24.63
N PHE A 75 0.42 29.79 23.62
CA PHE A 75 1.10 28.51 23.40
C PHE A 75 2.23 28.60 22.38
N VAL A 76 1.99 29.30 21.26
CA VAL A 76 2.97 29.50 20.19
C VAL A 76 2.86 30.94 19.69
N GLY A 77 3.98 31.63 19.58
CA GLY A 77 3.99 33.02 19.12
C GLY A 77 3.66 33.16 17.63
N THR A 78 3.03 34.29 17.25
CA THR A 78 2.70 34.62 15.86
C THR A 78 3.92 34.64 14.94
N ALA A 79 5.09 35.03 15.45
CA ALA A 79 6.35 35.05 14.70
C ALA A 79 6.72 33.68 14.10
N THR A 80 6.43 32.58 14.81
CA THR A 80 6.67 31.22 14.29
C THR A 80 5.82 30.95 13.06
N PHE A 81 4.52 31.23 13.13
CA PHE A 81 3.60 31.00 12.01
C PHE A 81 3.87 31.95 10.85
N GLN A 82 4.27 33.19 11.10
CA GLN A 82 4.65 34.13 10.06
C GLN A 82 5.89 33.64 9.29
N ALA A 83 6.92 33.18 10.01
CA ALA A 83 8.14 32.66 9.39
C ALA A 83 7.88 31.40 8.56
N LEU A 84 6.99 30.51 9.03
CA LEU A 84 6.66 29.27 8.33
C LEU A 84 5.73 29.50 7.13
N SER A 85 4.65 30.26 7.32
CA SER A 85 3.68 30.53 6.25
C SER A 85 4.20 31.49 5.17
N GLY A 86 5.18 32.33 5.52
CA GLY A 86 5.63 33.43 4.66
C GLY A 86 4.61 34.55 4.51
N ARG A 87 3.58 34.60 5.37
CA ARG A 87 2.46 35.56 5.31
C ARG A 87 2.22 36.19 6.68
N PRO A 88 1.62 37.39 6.74
CA PRO A 88 1.19 37.98 8.00
C PRO A 88 0.27 37.05 8.78
N VAL A 89 0.39 37.04 10.09
CA VAL A 89 -0.53 36.32 10.99
C VAL A 89 -1.51 37.32 11.59
N PHE A 90 -2.81 37.01 11.53
CA PHE A 90 -3.87 37.87 12.06
C PHE A 90 -4.44 37.31 13.36
N THR A 91 -4.74 38.20 14.31
CA THR A 91 -5.28 37.83 15.63
C THR A 91 -6.52 38.64 16.03
N GLY A 92 -6.76 39.79 15.40
CA GLY A 92 -7.81 40.73 15.80
C GLY A 92 -8.64 41.23 14.62
N ALA A 93 -9.93 41.49 14.88
CA ALA A 93 -10.88 41.90 13.84
C ALA A 93 -10.60 43.31 13.29
N PHE A 94 -9.94 44.16 14.06
CA PHE A 94 -9.64 45.57 13.73
C PHE A 94 -8.18 45.77 13.29
N ASP A 95 -7.58 44.74 12.70
CA ASP A 95 -6.20 44.82 12.20
C ASP A 95 -6.11 45.77 11.00
N THR A 96 -5.31 46.83 11.14
CA THR A 96 -5.19 47.89 10.13
C THR A 96 -4.37 47.50 8.91
N ARG A 97 -3.82 46.28 8.86
CA ARG A 97 -3.09 45.75 7.70
C ARG A 97 -4.01 45.29 6.56
N ILE A 98 -5.33 45.30 6.76
CA ILE A 98 -6.33 45.00 5.73
C ILE A 98 -7.06 46.30 5.38
N ASP A 99 -6.97 46.70 4.12
CA ASP A 99 -7.26 48.06 3.64
C ASP A 99 -8.71 48.51 3.88
N ASP A 100 -9.67 47.58 3.91
CA ASP A 100 -11.10 47.86 4.10
C ASP A 100 -11.60 47.60 5.54
N GLY A 101 -10.72 47.16 6.43
CA GLY A 101 -11.06 46.79 7.81
C GLY A 101 -11.95 45.55 7.96
N MET A 102 -12.23 44.81 6.87
CA MET A 102 -13.12 43.65 6.85
C MET A 102 -12.32 42.33 6.82
N ALA A 103 -11.38 42.20 7.76
CA ALA A 103 -10.51 41.02 7.88
C ALA A 103 -11.26 39.68 7.87
N HIS A 104 -12.40 39.61 8.54
CA HIS A 104 -13.23 38.41 8.65
C HIS A 104 -13.87 37.99 7.32
N ILE A 105 -14.01 38.91 6.37
CA ILE A 105 -14.50 38.63 5.01
C ILE A 105 -13.31 38.34 4.09
N GLU A 106 -12.37 39.28 3.99
CA GLU A 106 -11.29 39.25 2.99
C GLU A 106 -10.37 38.04 3.11
N LEU A 107 -10.10 37.58 4.33
CA LEU A 107 -9.24 36.41 4.56
C LEU A 107 -9.88 35.11 4.04
N SER A 108 -11.21 35.03 3.95
CA SER A 108 -11.92 33.83 3.48
C SER A 108 -12.28 33.85 2.00
N ARG A 109 -12.49 35.03 1.39
CA ARG A 109 -12.96 35.17 -0.02
C ARG A 109 -12.12 34.42 -1.06
N ASN A 110 -10.81 34.35 -0.84
CA ASN A 110 -9.88 33.71 -1.77
C ASN A 110 -9.38 32.34 -1.28
N ALA A 111 -9.99 31.81 -0.22
CA ALA A 111 -9.63 30.51 0.32
C ALA A 111 -10.42 29.40 -0.38
N ASP A 112 -9.81 28.23 -0.53
CA ASP A 112 -10.49 27.00 -0.93
C ASP A 112 -11.17 26.31 0.27
N ALA A 113 -10.66 26.54 1.50
CA ALA A 113 -11.26 26.06 2.74
C ALA A 113 -10.67 26.79 3.96
N ILE A 114 -11.41 26.74 5.07
CA ILE A 114 -10.93 27.08 6.41
C ILE A 114 -10.69 25.78 7.18
N VAL A 115 -9.50 25.65 7.76
CA VAL A 115 -9.10 24.52 8.59
C VAL A 115 -8.77 25.03 9.99
N ILE A 116 -9.43 24.50 11.02
CA ILE A 116 -9.14 24.83 12.42
C ILE A 116 -8.33 23.72 13.05
N ALA A 117 -7.06 23.96 13.34
CA ALA A 117 -6.16 22.95 13.91
C ALA A 117 -5.12 23.58 14.86
N PRO A 118 -5.15 23.25 16.16
CA PRO A 118 -6.23 22.51 16.85
C PRO A 118 -7.52 23.32 16.92
N ALA A 119 -8.65 22.61 17.01
CA ALA A 119 -9.95 23.17 17.39
C ALA A 119 -10.25 22.81 18.85
N SER A 120 -10.18 23.79 19.75
CA SER A 120 -10.49 23.64 21.16
C SER A 120 -11.99 23.46 21.40
N ALA A 121 -12.38 22.89 22.55
CA ALA A 121 -13.79 22.72 22.90
C ALA A 121 -14.55 24.06 22.94
N ASP A 122 -13.89 25.11 23.43
CA ASP A 122 -14.41 26.48 23.47
C ASP A 122 -14.70 27.00 22.06
N PHE A 123 -13.73 26.91 21.16
CA PHE A 123 -13.90 27.39 19.78
C PHE A 123 -14.98 26.59 19.03
N LEU A 124 -15.03 25.26 19.23
CA LEU A 124 -16.08 24.43 18.64
C LEU A 124 -17.48 24.84 19.13
N ALA A 125 -17.62 25.20 20.41
CA ALA A 125 -18.87 25.74 20.94
C ALA A 125 -19.23 27.09 20.30
N LYS A 126 -18.26 27.99 20.13
CA LYS A 126 -18.49 29.27 19.44
C LYS A 126 -19.02 29.08 18.03
N VAL A 127 -18.36 28.24 17.23
CA VAL A 127 -18.79 27.96 15.84
C VAL A 127 -20.18 27.34 15.81
N THR A 128 -20.45 26.37 16.70
CA THR A 128 -21.76 25.70 16.76
C THR A 128 -22.91 26.66 17.09
N HIS A 129 -22.66 27.62 17.98
CA HIS A 129 -23.70 28.55 18.45
C HIS A 129 -23.71 29.88 17.70
N GLY A 130 -22.85 30.06 16.70
CA GLY A 130 -22.76 31.31 15.92
C GLY A 130 -22.21 32.49 16.73
N LEU A 131 -21.36 32.24 17.73
CA LEU A 131 -20.65 33.31 18.42
C LEU A 131 -19.56 33.91 17.52
N CYS A 132 -19.44 35.23 17.51
CA CYS A 132 -18.54 36.01 16.65
C CYS A 132 -17.81 37.11 17.44
N ASP A 133 -17.25 36.72 18.58
CA ASP A 133 -16.59 37.60 19.55
C ASP A 133 -15.09 37.78 19.30
N ASP A 134 -14.50 37.01 18.39
CA ASP A 134 -13.11 37.15 17.95
C ASP A 134 -13.00 37.06 16.41
N LEU A 135 -11.83 37.41 15.85
CA LEU A 135 -11.62 37.40 14.40
C LEU A 135 -11.91 36.02 13.80
N LEU A 136 -11.44 34.94 14.43
CA LEU A 136 -11.49 33.61 13.84
C LEU A 136 -12.91 33.04 13.88
N SER A 137 -13.65 33.24 14.98
CA SER A 137 -15.04 32.84 15.10
C SER A 137 -15.95 33.63 14.15
N THR A 138 -15.71 34.94 14.01
CA THR A 138 -16.40 35.81 13.04
C THR A 138 -16.13 35.38 11.60
N LEU A 139 -14.87 35.11 11.26
CA LEU A 139 -14.47 34.61 9.94
C LEU A 139 -15.15 33.28 9.63
N CYS A 140 -15.22 32.36 10.59
CA CYS A 140 -15.94 31.10 10.40
C CYS A 140 -17.42 31.35 10.15
N LEU A 141 -18.07 32.25 10.89
CA LEU A 141 -19.50 32.53 10.68
C LEU A 141 -19.77 33.17 9.31
N ALA A 142 -18.89 34.04 8.84
CA ALA A 142 -19.07 34.79 7.60
C ALA A 142 -18.63 34.06 6.31
N ARG A 143 -18.04 32.86 6.44
CA ARG A 143 -17.48 32.09 5.33
C ARG A 143 -18.52 31.67 4.29
N ASP A 144 -18.10 31.57 3.04
CA ASP A 144 -18.78 30.88 1.93
C ASP A 144 -18.03 29.61 1.48
N VAL A 145 -16.92 29.28 2.15
CA VAL A 145 -16.04 28.13 1.87
C VAL A 145 -16.24 27.00 2.87
N PRO A 146 -15.85 25.76 2.53
CA PRO A 146 -15.88 24.63 3.45
C PRO A 146 -15.10 24.89 4.75
N LEU A 147 -15.63 24.38 5.86
CA LEU A 147 -14.98 24.40 7.17
C LEU A 147 -14.62 22.99 7.61
N LEU A 148 -13.35 22.81 7.98
CA LEU A 148 -12.83 21.59 8.57
C LEU A 148 -12.26 21.91 9.95
N VAL A 149 -12.51 21.04 10.92
CA VAL A 149 -12.02 21.21 12.29
C VAL A 149 -11.27 19.97 12.72
N ALA A 150 -10.11 20.14 13.36
CA ALA A 150 -9.30 19.07 13.94
C ALA A 150 -9.35 19.19 15.48
N PRO A 151 -10.30 18.52 16.16
CA PRO A 151 -10.49 18.68 17.59
C PRO A 151 -9.26 18.29 18.40
N ALA A 152 -8.95 19.06 19.44
CA ALA A 152 -7.90 18.72 20.39
C ALA A 152 -8.27 19.18 21.80
N MET A 153 -8.44 18.24 22.72
CA MET A 153 -8.82 18.50 24.10
C MET A 153 -8.56 17.26 24.98
N ASN A 154 -8.64 17.44 26.30
CA ASN A 154 -8.59 16.31 27.22
C ASN A 154 -9.75 15.31 26.95
N ARG A 155 -9.52 14.02 27.24
CA ARG A 155 -10.51 12.94 27.05
C ARG A 155 -11.86 13.23 27.69
N GLN A 156 -11.88 13.75 28.92
CA GLN A 156 -13.11 14.05 29.64
C GLN A 156 -13.87 15.20 28.98
N MET A 157 -13.15 16.22 28.49
CA MET A 157 -13.75 17.30 27.70
C MET A 157 -14.36 16.76 26.39
N TRP A 158 -13.65 15.85 25.70
CA TRP A 158 -14.16 15.23 24.49
C TRP A 158 -15.44 14.42 24.77
N GLN A 159 -15.43 13.58 25.81
CA GLN A 159 -16.55 12.73 26.19
C GLN A 159 -17.75 13.49 26.78
N ASN A 160 -17.56 14.76 27.16
CA ASN A 160 -18.62 15.56 27.74
C ASN A 160 -19.81 15.71 26.77
N ALA A 161 -21.02 15.59 27.32
CA ALA A 161 -22.26 15.68 26.54
C ALA A 161 -22.42 17.03 25.80
N ALA A 162 -21.89 18.14 26.33
CA ALA A 162 -21.90 19.42 25.63
C ALA A 162 -21.04 19.36 24.35
N THR A 163 -19.80 18.86 24.47
CA THR A 163 -18.90 18.71 23.32
C THR A 163 -19.48 17.76 22.27
N GLN A 164 -20.03 16.62 22.70
CA GLN A 164 -20.62 15.66 21.77
C GLN A 164 -21.85 16.22 21.04
N ARG A 165 -22.70 17.00 21.71
CA ARG A 165 -23.80 17.75 21.04
C ARG A 165 -23.25 18.71 20.00
N ASN A 166 -22.21 19.48 20.33
CA ASN A 166 -21.60 20.43 19.40
C ASN A 166 -20.99 19.74 18.18
N ILE A 167 -20.24 18.66 18.39
CA ILE A 167 -19.65 17.87 17.29
C ILE A 167 -20.72 17.31 16.36
N ASN A 168 -21.83 16.80 16.92
CA ASN A 168 -22.93 16.28 16.11
C ASN A 168 -23.64 17.39 15.33
N GLN A 169 -23.84 18.57 15.94
CA GLN A 169 -24.41 19.73 15.26
C GLN A 169 -23.49 20.24 14.14
N LEU A 170 -22.19 20.38 14.40
CA LEU A 170 -21.21 20.77 13.38
C LEU A 170 -21.25 19.84 12.16
N ARG A 171 -21.32 18.52 12.39
CA ARG A 171 -21.48 17.55 11.30
C ARG A 171 -22.79 17.73 10.54
N ALA A 172 -23.89 17.99 11.25
CA ALA A 172 -25.18 18.28 10.62
C ALA A 172 -25.15 19.57 9.79
N ASP A 173 -24.36 20.56 10.20
CA ASP A 173 -24.14 21.82 9.49
C ASP A 173 -23.13 21.69 8.33
N GLY A 174 -22.69 20.46 8.01
CA GLY A 174 -21.75 20.19 6.91
C GLY A 174 -20.28 20.49 7.22
N VAL A 175 -19.92 20.72 8.50
CA VAL A 175 -18.53 20.89 8.92
C VAL A 175 -17.84 19.54 8.99
N GLN A 176 -16.68 19.40 8.35
CA GLN A 176 -15.91 18.17 8.42
C GLN A 176 -15.08 18.11 9.70
N VAL A 177 -15.33 17.08 10.51
CA VAL A 177 -14.61 16.86 11.78
C VAL A 177 -13.51 15.82 11.57
N LEU A 178 -12.25 16.28 11.64
CA LEU A 178 -11.04 15.49 11.43
C LEU A 178 -10.52 14.93 12.77
N GLY A 179 -10.88 13.68 13.06
CA GLY A 179 -10.53 13.01 14.32
C GLY A 179 -11.54 13.23 15.45
N PRO A 180 -11.13 13.29 16.73
CA PRO A 180 -9.76 13.23 17.24
C PRO A 180 -9.14 11.83 17.19
N ASP A 181 -7.84 11.75 17.41
CA ASP A 181 -7.11 10.50 17.65
C ASP A 181 -7.20 10.07 19.13
N ALA A 182 -6.91 8.79 19.39
CA ALA A 182 -6.81 8.22 20.73
C ALA A 182 -5.36 7.91 21.11
N GLY A 183 -4.99 8.20 22.36
CA GLY A 183 -3.68 7.83 22.90
C GLY A 183 -3.35 8.56 24.20
N GLU A 184 -2.09 8.47 24.63
CA GLU A 184 -1.58 9.21 25.79
C GLU A 184 -1.69 10.73 25.58
N GLN A 185 -2.23 11.41 26.58
CA GLN A 185 -2.46 12.84 26.59
C GLN A 185 -1.45 13.54 27.52
N ALA A 186 -1.24 14.84 27.32
CA ALA A 186 -0.28 15.62 28.14
C ALA A 186 -0.60 15.60 29.65
N CYS A 187 -1.84 15.30 30.03
CA CYS A 187 -2.27 15.14 31.42
C CYS A 187 -2.06 13.72 31.99
N GLY A 188 -1.47 12.80 31.23
CA GLY A 188 -1.20 11.40 31.65
C GLY A 188 -2.36 10.42 31.43
N GLU A 189 -3.52 10.88 30.92
CA GLU A 189 -4.65 10.00 30.59
C GLU A 189 -4.51 9.38 29.19
N VAL A 190 -5.12 8.21 28.98
CA VAL A 190 -5.21 7.55 27.67
C VAL A 190 -6.65 7.61 27.15
N GLY A 191 -6.84 8.13 25.94
CA GLY A 191 -8.14 8.06 25.24
C GLY A 191 -8.28 9.07 24.11
N ALA A 192 -9.46 9.07 23.48
CA ALA A 192 -9.81 9.98 22.40
C ALA A 192 -9.77 11.45 22.86
N GLY A 193 -9.23 12.34 22.03
CA GLY A 193 -9.12 13.77 22.32
C GLY A 193 -7.85 14.42 21.78
N ARG A 194 -6.87 13.63 21.31
CA ARG A 194 -5.67 14.16 20.68
C ARG A 194 -5.99 14.71 19.29
N MET A 195 -5.40 15.84 18.93
CA MET A 195 -5.37 16.25 17.52
C MET A 195 -4.69 15.15 16.69
N LEU A 196 -5.26 14.83 15.53
CA LEU A 196 -4.59 14.00 14.52
C LEU A 196 -3.18 14.54 14.25
N GLU A 197 -2.25 13.65 13.94
CA GLU A 197 -0.90 14.06 13.58
C GLU A 197 -0.91 14.89 12.28
N PRO A 198 -0.02 15.90 12.13
CA PRO A 198 -0.02 16.79 10.96
C PRO A 198 -0.01 16.05 9.61
N ALA A 199 0.78 14.98 9.48
CA ALA A 199 0.82 14.17 8.27
C ALA A 199 -0.54 13.53 7.95
N VAL A 200 -1.29 13.11 8.97
CA VAL A 200 -2.65 12.56 8.79
C VAL A 200 -3.63 13.65 8.38
N LEU A 201 -3.53 14.86 8.95
CA LEU A 201 -4.36 16.00 8.54
C LEU A 201 -4.13 16.39 7.07
N VAL A 202 -2.88 16.32 6.59
CA VAL A 202 -2.57 16.53 5.16
C VAL A 202 -3.22 15.45 4.30
N GLU A 203 -3.24 14.19 4.74
CA GLU A 203 -3.96 13.11 4.04
C GLU A 203 -5.46 13.34 4.02
N GLU A 204 -6.08 13.71 5.14
CA GLU A 204 -7.51 14.02 5.24
C GLU A 204 -7.91 15.20 4.34
N LEU A 205 -7.09 16.25 4.30
CA LEU A 205 -7.30 17.40 3.42
C LEU A 205 -7.11 17.01 1.95
N SER A 206 -6.12 16.17 1.65
CA SER A 206 -5.92 15.65 0.30
C SER A 206 -7.11 14.79 -0.13
N ASP A 207 -7.65 13.97 0.76
CA ASP A 207 -8.87 13.20 0.54
C ASP A 207 -10.03 14.17 0.26
N PHE A 208 -10.23 15.20 1.06
CA PHE A 208 -11.32 16.17 0.88
C PHE A 208 -11.33 16.81 -0.52
N PHE A 209 -10.17 17.27 -1.00
CA PHE A 209 -10.05 17.92 -2.32
C PHE A 209 -9.96 16.94 -3.50
N THR A 210 -9.85 15.63 -3.25
CA THR A 210 -9.79 14.63 -4.32
C THR A 210 -11.20 14.24 -4.79
N PRO A 211 -11.51 14.30 -6.10
CA PRO A 211 -12.76 13.78 -6.64
C PRO A 211 -13.00 12.32 -6.28
N LYS A 212 -14.22 12.00 -5.81
CA LYS A 212 -14.57 10.66 -5.29
C LYS A 212 -15.01 9.70 -6.40
N THR A 213 -14.17 9.53 -7.43
CA THR A 213 -14.48 8.71 -8.61
C THR A 213 -14.60 7.21 -8.33
N LEU A 214 -14.14 6.76 -7.17
CA LEU A 214 -14.22 5.37 -6.70
C LEU A 214 -15.09 5.24 -5.44
N GLN A 215 -15.95 6.22 -5.17
CA GLN A 215 -16.85 6.21 -4.01
C GLN A 215 -17.65 4.91 -3.96
N GLY A 216 -17.62 4.24 -2.80
CA GLY A 216 -18.36 3.00 -2.57
C GLY A 216 -17.72 1.74 -3.18
N LYS A 217 -16.64 1.87 -3.95
CA LYS A 217 -15.93 0.73 -4.54
C LYS A 217 -15.02 0.05 -3.52
N ARG A 218 -14.90 -1.26 -3.64
CA ARG A 218 -14.05 -2.12 -2.81
C ARG A 218 -12.92 -2.67 -3.67
N ILE A 219 -11.69 -2.32 -3.31
CA ILE A 219 -10.50 -2.65 -4.09
C ILE A 219 -9.57 -3.52 -3.25
N LEU A 220 -9.30 -4.73 -3.75
CA LEU A 220 -8.31 -5.63 -3.19
C LEU A 220 -7.03 -5.54 -4.01
N MET A 221 -5.87 -5.39 -3.36
CA MET A 221 -4.61 -5.17 -4.07
C MET A 221 -3.48 -5.99 -3.46
N THR A 222 -2.52 -6.37 -4.28
CA THR A 222 -1.23 -6.92 -3.82
C THR A 222 -0.09 -5.94 -4.05
N ALA A 223 0.85 -5.79 -3.12
CA ALA A 223 2.06 -4.98 -3.31
C ALA A 223 3.31 -5.58 -2.65
N GLY A 224 4.47 -4.97 -2.92
CA GLY A 224 5.76 -5.40 -2.40
C GLY A 224 6.30 -6.67 -3.07
N PRO A 225 7.52 -7.10 -2.71
CA PRO A 225 8.09 -8.36 -3.17
C PRO A 225 7.58 -9.55 -2.34
N THR A 226 7.67 -10.78 -2.84
CA THR A 226 7.57 -11.98 -2.00
C THR A 226 8.96 -12.51 -1.62
N TYR A 227 9.04 -13.21 -0.49
CA TYR A 227 10.25 -13.84 0.02
C TYR A 227 10.03 -15.34 0.15
N GLU A 228 10.71 -16.10 -0.73
CA GLU A 228 10.64 -17.55 -0.79
C GLU A 228 11.81 -18.14 -0.01
N ALA A 229 11.55 -18.59 1.21
CA ALA A 229 12.58 -19.08 2.12
C ALA A 229 13.33 -20.29 1.52
N ILE A 230 14.66 -20.23 1.56
CA ILE A 230 15.57 -21.37 1.32
C ILE A 230 15.85 -22.07 2.64
N ASP A 231 16.14 -21.27 3.67
CA ASP A 231 16.35 -21.66 5.06
C ASP A 231 15.83 -20.52 5.98
N PRO A 232 15.92 -20.61 7.32
CA PRO A 232 15.41 -19.54 8.20
C PRO A 232 16.11 -18.18 8.08
N VAL A 233 17.19 -18.07 7.30
CA VAL A 233 18.04 -16.88 7.18
C VAL A 233 18.05 -16.33 5.75
N ARG A 234 17.89 -17.20 4.75
CA ARG A 234 18.07 -16.89 3.33
C ARG A 234 16.80 -17.21 2.55
N GLY A 235 16.56 -16.43 1.49
CA GLY A 235 15.43 -16.63 0.62
C GLY A 235 15.62 -15.96 -0.73
N ILE A 236 14.78 -16.34 -1.68
CA ILE A 236 14.71 -15.77 -3.02
C ILE A 236 13.65 -14.67 -2.99
N THR A 237 13.99 -13.49 -3.52
CA THR A 237 13.06 -12.37 -3.58
C THR A 237 13.29 -11.53 -4.83
N ASN A 238 12.22 -10.95 -5.34
CA ASN A 238 12.33 -9.97 -6.41
C ASN A 238 12.69 -8.61 -5.84
N LEU A 239 13.51 -7.84 -6.56
CA LEU A 239 13.74 -6.45 -6.19
C LEU A 239 12.45 -5.67 -6.43
N SER A 240 11.84 -5.16 -5.36
CA SER A 240 10.71 -4.25 -5.46
C SER A 240 10.66 -3.35 -4.24
N SER A 241 10.53 -2.05 -4.50
CA SER A 241 10.36 -1.07 -3.42
C SER A 241 8.93 -1.07 -2.87
N GLY A 242 7.95 -1.66 -3.58
CA GLY A 242 6.53 -1.55 -3.24
C GLY A 242 5.90 -0.16 -3.48
N LYS A 243 6.71 0.88 -3.77
CA LYS A 243 6.26 2.30 -3.87
C LYS A 243 5.04 2.49 -4.78
N MET A 244 4.99 1.83 -5.94
CA MET A 244 3.88 1.98 -6.88
C MET A 244 2.56 1.44 -6.31
N GLY A 245 2.58 0.26 -5.71
CA GLY A 245 1.38 -0.34 -5.12
C GLY A 245 0.87 0.43 -3.91
N TYR A 246 1.77 0.98 -3.09
CA TYR A 246 1.40 1.82 -1.95
C TYR A 246 0.81 3.16 -2.41
N ALA A 247 1.41 3.80 -3.41
CA ALA A 247 0.88 5.03 -4.01
C ALA A 247 -0.50 4.81 -4.64
N LEU A 248 -0.71 3.69 -5.32
CA LEU A 248 -1.99 3.35 -5.93
C LEU A 248 -3.07 3.03 -4.89
N ALA A 249 -2.73 2.30 -3.81
CA ALA A 249 -3.64 2.08 -2.68
C ALA A 249 -4.07 3.42 -2.05
N GLN A 250 -3.12 4.33 -1.84
CA GLN A 250 -3.38 5.66 -1.31
C GLN A 250 -4.31 6.48 -2.22
N ALA A 251 -4.04 6.47 -3.54
CA ALA A 251 -4.82 7.18 -4.55
C ALA A 251 -6.24 6.62 -4.69
N CYS A 252 -6.41 5.30 -4.64
CA CYS A 252 -7.73 4.67 -4.68
C CYS A 252 -8.58 5.06 -3.47
N ARG A 253 -7.98 5.05 -2.27
CA ARG A 253 -8.62 5.50 -1.03
C ARG A 253 -8.98 6.99 -1.08
N GLN A 254 -8.06 7.84 -1.58
CA GLN A 254 -8.31 9.27 -1.81
C GLN A 254 -9.53 9.50 -2.71
N ALA A 255 -9.68 8.67 -3.74
CA ALA A 255 -10.82 8.68 -4.66
C ALA A 255 -12.10 8.04 -4.09
N GLY A 256 -12.14 7.65 -2.81
CA GLY A 256 -13.35 7.17 -2.11
C GLY A 256 -13.52 5.65 -2.02
N ALA A 257 -12.53 4.87 -2.47
CA ALA A 257 -12.58 3.41 -2.38
C ALA A 257 -12.29 2.90 -0.96
N LEU A 258 -12.92 1.79 -0.59
CA LEU A 258 -12.50 0.92 0.50
C LEU A 258 -11.38 0.00 0.02
N VAL A 259 -10.16 0.20 0.51
CA VAL A 259 -8.98 -0.51 0.00
C VAL A 259 -8.47 -1.53 1.02
N THR A 260 -8.24 -2.76 0.55
CA THR A 260 -7.49 -3.79 1.27
C THR A 260 -6.18 -4.09 0.52
N LEU A 261 -5.05 -3.93 1.20
CA LEU A 261 -3.71 -4.13 0.66
C LEU A 261 -3.04 -5.35 1.29
N VAL A 262 -2.87 -6.40 0.51
CA VAL A 262 -2.06 -7.57 0.86
C VAL A 262 -0.62 -7.30 0.43
N SER A 263 0.29 -7.09 1.37
CA SER A 263 1.66 -6.68 1.05
C SER A 263 2.69 -7.67 1.53
N GLY A 264 3.63 -7.99 0.65
CA GLY A 264 4.89 -8.61 1.02
C GLY A 264 5.81 -7.64 1.79
N PRO A 265 6.99 -8.10 2.25
CA PRO A 265 7.89 -7.33 3.09
C PRO A 265 8.41 -6.06 2.40
N THR A 266 8.12 -4.89 2.98
CA THR A 266 8.72 -3.60 2.61
C THR A 266 9.02 -2.77 3.86
N ALA A 267 9.91 -1.78 3.73
CA ALA A 267 10.17 -0.78 4.76
C ALA A 267 9.23 0.45 4.69
N LEU A 268 8.23 0.42 3.81
CA LEU A 268 7.33 1.55 3.61
C LEU A 268 6.32 1.67 4.76
N PRO A 269 5.96 2.90 5.17
CA PRO A 269 4.87 3.09 6.11
C PRO A 269 3.55 2.58 5.51
N ARG A 270 2.68 2.04 6.36
CA ARG A 270 1.35 1.59 5.94
C ARG A 270 0.54 2.80 5.45
N PRO A 271 -0.11 2.73 4.28
CA PRO A 271 -0.94 3.81 3.80
C PRO A 271 -2.08 4.11 4.78
N TYR A 272 -2.29 5.40 5.07
CA TYR A 272 -3.37 5.84 5.96
C TYR A 272 -4.75 5.43 5.41
N GLY A 273 -5.66 4.99 6.29
CA GLY A 273 -7.02 4.61 5.91
C GLY A 273 -7.15 3.32 5.08
N VAL A 274 -6.06 2.57 4.87
CA VAL A 274 -6.06 1.31 4.10
C VAL A 274 -5.96 0.09 5.02
N ARG A 275 -6.83 -0.91 4.83
CA ARG A 275 -6.72 -2.18 5.55
C ARG A 275 -5.49 -2.95 5.06
N PHE A 276 -4.55 -3.24 5.96
CA PHE A 276 -3.25 -3.80 5.61
C PHE A 276 -3.08 -5.24 6.10
N LEU A 277 -2.77 -6.16 5.19
CA LEU A 277 -2.58 -7.59 5.47
C LEU A 277 -1.14 -8.00 5.10
N PRO A 278 -0.23 -8.18 6.08
CA PRO A 278 1.15 -8.56 5.80
C PRO A 278 1.27 -10.04 5.44
N VAL A 279 2.07 -10.34 4.42
CA VAL A 279 2.44 -11.70 4.01
C VAL A 279 3.94 -11.78 3.74
N GLN A 280 4.49 -12.99 3.66
CA GLN A 280 5.90 -13.20 3.32
C GLN A 280 6.07 -13.84 1.95
N SER A 281 5.42 -14.97 1.68
CA SER A 281 5.59 -15.74 0.45
C SER A 281 4.48 -15.52 -0.58
N ALA A 282 4.74 -15.94 -1.82
CA ALA A 282 3.74 -15.97 -2.88
C ALA A 282 2.52 -16.83 -2.52
N GLN A 283 2.74 -17.96 -1.85
CA GLN A 283 1.65 -18.83 -1.41
C GLN A 283 0.78 -18.14 -0.37
N GLN A 284 1.38 -17.53 0.66
CA GLN A 284 0.63 -16.79 1.67
C GLN A 284 -0.15 -15.62 1.07
N MET A 285 0.45 -14.92 0.09
CA MET A 285 -0.22 -13.85 -0.64
C MET A 285 -1.44 -14.38 -1.40
N LEU A 286 -1.30 -15.50 -2.12
CA LEU A 286 -2.41 -16.15 -2.81
C LEU A 286 -3.53 -16.52 -1.83
N ASP A 287 -3.18 -17.24 -0.76
CA ASP A 287 -4.14 -17.75 0.22
C ASP A 287 -4.91 -16.60 0.87
N THR A 288 -4.22 -15.51 1.21
CA THR A 288 -4.84 -14.30 1.78
C THR A 288 -5.77 -13.62 0.77
N VAL A 289 -5.35 -13.48 -0.49
CA VAL A 289 -6.20 -12.89 -1.54
C VAL A 289 -7.46 -13.73 -1.76
N MET A 290 -7.34 -15.05 -1.83
CA MET A 290 -8.48 -15.94 -2.01
C MET A 290 -9.42 -15.91 -0.81
N ALA A 291 -8.89 -15.90 0.41
CA ALA A 291 -9.71 -15.79 1.62
C ALA A 291 -10.52 -14.48 1.65
N GLU A 292 -9.93 -13.35 1.25
CA GLU A 292 -10.66 -12.07 1.17
C GLU A 292 -11.76 -12.10 0.09
N LEU A 293 -11.51 -12.74 -1.05
CA LEU A 293 -12.52 -12.92 -2.11
C LEU A 293 -13.65 -13.85 -1.67
N ASP A 294 -13.34 -14.95 -0.98
CA ASP A 294 -14.34 -15.90 -0.49
C ASP A 294 -15.21 -15.28 0.61
N MET A 295 -14.62 -14.51 1.52
CA MET A 295 -15.39 -13.74 2.51
C MET A 295 -16.30 -12.71 1.83
N ALA A 296 -15.80 -12.01 0.81
CA ALA A 296 -16.57 -11.04 0.05
C ALA A 296 -17.74 -11.68 -0.71
N ALA A 297 -17.55 -12.85 -1.30
CA ALA A 297 -18.60 -13.59 -2.02
C ALA A 297 -19.82 -13.92 -1.15
N SER A 298 -19.62 -14.05 0.17
CA SER A 298 -20.69 -14.35 1.13
C SER A 298 -21.38 -13.10 1.73
N THR A 299 -20.86 -11.89 1.48
CA THR A 299 -21.33 -10.67 2.16
C THR A 299 -21.45 -9.47 1.22
N ILE A 300 -20.34 -8.95 0.70
CA ILE A 300 -20.23 -7.78 -0.17
C ILE A 300 -19.09 -8.00 -1.15
N SER A 301 -19.36 -7.96 -2.45
CA SER A 301 -18.40 -8.23 -3.52
C SER A 301 -17.21 -7.26 -3.53
N ILE A 302 -16.05 -7.75 -3.99
CA ILE A 302 -14.91 -6.90 -4.39
C ILE A 302 -15.17 -6.43 -5.81
N ASP A 303 -15.00 -5.14 -6.10
CA ASP A 303 -15.24 -4.58 -7.44
C ASP A 303 -14.01 -4.72 -8.34
N CYS A 304 -12.81 -4.62 -7.76
CA CYS A 304 -11.56 -4.60 -8.49
C CYS A 304 -10.44 -5.33 -7.73
N PHE A 305 -9.68 -6.14 -8.45
CA PHE A 305 -8.43 -6.72 -7.97
C PHE A 305 -7.23 -6.17 -8.75
N ILE A 306 -6.24 -5.63 -8.03
CA ILE A 306 -5.04 -5.04 -8.63
C ILE A 306 -3.79 -5.83 -8.22
N GLY A 307 -3.23 -6.58 -9.16
CA GLY A 307 -1.99 -7.34 -8.98
C GLY A 307 -0.76 -6.52 -9.33
N VAL A 308 -0.19 -5.80 -8.35
CA VAL A 308 1.03 -4.96 -8.52
C VAL A 308 2.23 -5.44 -7.70
N ALA A 309 2.07 -6.51 -6.90
CA ALA A 309 3.18 -7.15 -6.20
C ALA A 309 4.20 -7.76 -7.17
N ALA A 310 5.48 -7.70 -6.78
CA ALA A 310 6.56 -8.40 -7.46
C ALA A 310 6.69 -9.81 -6.89
N VAL A 311 5.77 -10.69 -7.30
CA VAL A 311 5.72 -12.09 -6.89
C VAL A 311 6.88 -12.87 -7.53
N ALA A 312 7.63 -13.63 -6.74
CA ALA A 312 8.68 -14.51 -7.26
C ALA A 312 8.07 -15.66 -8.07
N ASP A 313 8.51 -15.83 -9.33
CA ASP A 313 8.01 -16.90 -10.21
C ASP A 313 8.38 -18.31 -9.73
N TRP A 314 9.45 -18.42 -8.96
CA TRP A 314 10.03 -19.68 -8.49
C TRP A 314 10.24 -19.66 -6.97
N ARG A 315 10.04 -20.81 -6.34
CA ARG A 315 10.36 -21.07 -4.93
C ARG A 315 11.23 -22.32 -4.77
N PRO A 316 12.01 -22.45 -3.69
CA PRO A 316 12.68 -23.70 -3.37
C PRO A 316 11.68 -24.85 -3.27
N LEU A 317 11.98 -25.99 -3.91
CA LEU A 317 11.17 -27.20 -3.85
C LEU A 317 11.11 -27.77 -2.42
N GLN A 318 12.21 -27.62 -1.68
CA GLN A 318 12.32 -27.95 -0.27
C GLN A 318 12.90 -26.76 0.49
N VAL A 319 12.31 -26.45 1.63
CA VAL A 319 12.79 -25.41 2.56
C VAL A 319 13.52 -26.10 3.70
N ALA A 320 14.77 -25.72 3.95
CA ALA A 320 15.53 -26.27 5.07
C ALA A 320 15.00 -25.69 6.41
N SER A 321 14.83 -26.54 7.41
CA SER A 321 14.40 -26.11 8.76
C SER A 321 15.51 -25.43 9.56
N GLN A 322 16.76 -25.55 9.13
CA GLN A 322 17.93 -24.96 9.76
C GLN A 322 18.82 -24.26 8.73
N LYS A 323 19.61 -23.28 9.19
CA LYS A 323 20.57 -22.55 8.35
C LYS A 323 21.54 -23.53 7.67
N ILE A 324 21.59 -23.49 6.35
CA ILE A 324 22.53 -24.32 5.57
C ILE A 324 23.96 -23.85 5.88
N LYS A 325 24.79 -24.76 6.42
CA LYS A 325 26.19 -24.51 6.79
C LYS A 325 27.10 -24.57 5.55
N LYS A 326 28.22 -23.83 5.59
CA LYS A 326 29.21 -23.74 4.50
C LYS A 326 30.01 -25.04 4.30
N GLU A 327 30.13 -25.85 5.35
CA GLU A 327 30.96 -27.06 5.39
C GLU A 327 30.07 -28.29 5.59
N ARG A 328 29.67 -28.90 4.47
CA ARG A 328 29.42 -30.33 4.26
C ARG A 328 28.82 -30.49 2.87
N GLY A 329 29.62 -31.03 1.95
CA GLY A 329 29.16 -31.41 0.61
C GLY A 329 27.96 -32.36 0.71
N LEU A 330 26.90 -32.03 -0.03
CA LEU A 330 25.71 -32.87 -0.17
C LEU A 330 26.02 -34.06 -1.09
N ALA A 331 25.51 -35.24 -0.74
CA ALA A 331 25.61 -36.44 -1.57
C ALA A 331 24.93 -36.24 -2.94
N GLN A 332 25.40 -36.99 -3.94
CA GLN A 332 25.14 -36.80 -5.37
C GLN A 332 23.70 -37.05 -5.87
N ASP A 333 22.69 -37.11 -4.99
CA ASP A 333 21.30 -37.47 -5.35
C ASP A 333 20.26 -36.37 -5.09
N GLY A 334 20.67 -35.17 -4.69
CA GLY A 334 19.75 -34.02 -4.57
C GLY A 334 18.84 -34.05 -3.34
N THR A 335 19.16 -34.88 -2.35
CA THR A 335 18.47 -34.94 -1.06
C THR A 335 19.21 -34.10 -0.02
N ILE A 336 18.52 -33.23 0.74
CA ILE A 336 19.12 -32.59 1.93
C ILE A 336 19.24 -33.67 3.02
N LEU A 337 20.45 -34.16 3.27
CA LEU A 337 20.73 -35.12 4.35
C LEU A 337 20.75 -34.42 5.72
N THR A 338 19.81 -34.77 6.61
CA THR A 338 19.95 -34.55 8.05
C THR A 338 20.68 -35.73 8.67
N GLY A 339 21.98 -35.56 8.99
CA GLY A 339 22.78 -36.59 9.65
C GLY A 339 22.47 -36.65 11.16
N ALA A 340 22.05 -37.83 11.61
CA ALA A 340 21.91 -38.20 13.02
C ALA A 340 23.28 -38.24 13.73
N ASP A 341 23.30 -37.81 14.99
CA ASP A 341 24.48 -37.79 15.85
C ASP A 341 24.92 -39.21 16.25
N GLY A 342 26.24 -39.44 16.22
CA GLY A 342 26.89 -40.65 16.71
C GLY A 342 27.31 -40.55 18.18
N THR A 343 26.98 -41.62 18.91
CA THR A 343 27.73 -42.28 20.00
C THR A 343 28.17 -41.53 21.27
N SER A 344 27.58 -42.01 22.37
CA SER A 344 28.21 -42.48 23.62
C SER A 344 28.89 -41.48 24.57
N HIS A 345 28.20 -41.22 25.70
CA HIS A 345 28.86 -41.07 27.00
C HIS A 345 28.63 -42.34 27.84
N ALA A 346 29.74 -42.86 28.37
CA ALA A 346 29.80 -44.02 29.24
C ALA A 346 29.06 -43.79 30.57
N GLY A 347 28.24 -44.77 30.95
CA GLY A 347 27.68 -44.93 32.29
C GLY A 347 27.75 -46.41 32.65
N THR A 348 28.62 -46.74 33.59
CA THR A 348 28.84 -48.06 34.17
C THR A 348 27.56 -48.63 34.79
N GLY A 349 27.18 -49.86 34.43
CA GLY A 349 26.08 -50.60 35.05
C GLY A 349 26.09 -52.06 34.61
N THR A 350 26.36 -52.93 35.59
CA THR A 350 26.58 -54.38 35.50
C THR A 350 25.33 -55.21 35.18
N ALA A 351 25.59 -56.37 34.56
CA ALA A 351 24.87 -57.65 34.63
C ALA A 351 23.58 -57.85 33.82
N GLY A 352 23.52 -59.00 33.11
CA GLY A 352 22.27 -59.59 32.63
C GLY A 352 22.46 -60.43 31.35
N ALA A 353 22.34 -61.75 31.49
CA ALA A 353 22.49 -62.75 30.44
C ALA A 353 21.24 -62.93 29.53
N GLY A 354 21.41 -63.67 28.42
CA GLY A 354 20.35 -64.20 27.55
C GLY A 354 20.56 -63.76 26.10
N ASP A 355 21.27 -64.48 25.23
CA ASP A 355 21.05 -65.81 24.65
C ASP A 355 19.92 -65.87 23.59
N THR A 356 20.19 -66.67 22.56
CA THR A 356 19.43 -66.97 21.32
C THR A 356 19.58 -65.97 20.16
N SER A 357 20.46 -66.18 19.16
CA SER A 357 20.55 -67.24 18.15
C SER A 357 19.38 -67.24 17.15
N TYR A 358 19.65 -66.89 15.89
CA TYR A 358 19.40 -67.74 14.73
C TYR A 358 20.15 -67.22 13.51
N ALA A 359 20.99 -68.09 12.96
CA ALA A 359 21.75 -67.93 11.74
C ALA A 359 21.06 -68.66 10.59
N GLY A 360 21.37 -68.21 9.36
CA GLY A 360 21.15 -68.91 8.10
C GLY A 360 21.36 -67.92 6.96
N MET A 361 22.58 -67.73 6.42
CA MET A 361 23.21 -68.55 5.36
C MET A 361 22.17 -69.01 4.31
N GLY A 362 22.30 -68.77 3.01
CA GLY A 362 23.39 -68.31 2.16
C GLY A 362 23.12 -68.75 0.71
N SER A 363 24.06 -68.45 -0.19
CA SER A 363 24.18 -68.88 -1.60
C SER A 363 23.42 -68.00 -2.63
N ALA A 364 24.02 -67.22 -3.54
CA ALA A 364 25.20 -67.31 -4.43
C ALA A 364 24.93 -67.88 -5.84
N ARG A 365 25.32 -67.06 -6.85
CA ARG A 365 25.78 -67.40 -8.24
C ARG A 365 24.67 -67.79 -9.24
N THR A 366 24.71 -67.50 -10.56
CA THR A 366 25.79 -67.21 -11.54
C THR A 366 25.20 -66.80 -12.92
N GLY A 367 26.01 -66.17 -13.78
CA GLY A 367 25.89 -66.14 -15.27
C GLY A 367 25.33 -64.82 -15.84
N GLY A 368 25.94 -64.07 -16.77
CA GLY A 368 27.02 -64.31 -17.72
C GLY A 368 26.47 -64.28 -19.15
N THR A 369 26.75 -63.21 -19.92
CA THR A 369 27.17 -63.24 -21.35
C THR A 369 27.23 -61.84 -21.97
N SER A 370 28.32 -61.61 -22.71
CA SER A 370 28.65 -60.48 -23.57
C SER A 370 28.02 -60.59 -24.96
N HIS A 371 27.61 -59.46 -25.55
CA HIS A 371 27.57 -59.32 -27.02
C HIS A 371 27.93 -57.89 -27.45
N THR A 372 28.81 -57.86 -28.44
CA THR A 372 29.38 -56.74 -29.19
C THR A 372 28.38 -56.13 -30.17
N GLY A 373 28.35 -54.79 -30.29
CA GLY A 373 27.61 -54.09 -31.35
C GLY A 373 28.11 -52.65 -31.52
N THR A 374 28.77 -52.41 -32.64
CA THR A 374 29.38 -51.17 -33.12
C THR A 374 28.32 -50.09 -33.43
N ALA A 375 28.58 -48.85 -33.01
CA ALA A 375 27.74 -47.68 -33.26
C ALA A 375 28.10 -46.96 -34.58
N PRO A 376 27.15 -46.29 -35.27
CA PRO A 376 27.45 -45.22 -36.18
C PRO A 376 27.36 -43.84 -35.48
N ALA A 377 28.19 -42.92 -35.95
CA ALA A 377 28.38 -41.57 -35.45
C ALA A 377 27.29 -40.58 -35.87
N GLY A 378 27.11 -39.54 -35.05
CA GLY A 378 26.79 -38.19 -35.54
C GLY A 378 25.37 -37.68 -35.33
N ALA A 379 25.07 -37.17 -34.13
CA ALA A 379 24.16 -36.04 -33.92
C ALA A 379 24.52 -35.39 -32.58
N ASP A 380 25.13 -34.21 -32.65
CA ASP A 380 25.72 -33.47 -31.54
C ASP A 380 24.62 -32.98 -30.58
N ARG A 381 24.46 -33.66 -29.43
CA ARG A 381 23.73 -33.17 -28.26
C ARG A 381 24.77 -32.48 -27.37
N PRO A 382 24.57 -31.23 -26.93
CA PRO A 382 25.52 -30.62 -26.01
C PRO A 382 25.54 -31.41 -24.71
N SER A 383 26.68 -32.05 -24.43
CA SER A 383 26.95 -32.77 -23.19
C SER A 383 27.05 -31.77 -22.04
N ARG A 384 26.02 -31.73 -21.19
CA ARG A 384 26.10 -31.08 -19.88
C ARG A 384 26.91 -31.97 -18.94
N THR A 385 28.22 -31.92 -19.04
CA THR A 385 29.14 -32.41 -18.00
C THR A 385 30.10 -31.28 -17.63
N GLY A 386 29.55 -30.24 -17.02
CA GLY A 386 30.33 -29.33 -16.18
C GLY A 386 30.25 -29.83 -14.75
N THR A 387 31.34 -30.33 -14.19
CA THR A 387 31.44 -30.70 -12.78
C THR A 387 31.21 -29.45 -11.95
N VAL A 388 30.14 -29.44 -11.15
CA VAL A 388 29.86 -28.34 -10.22
C VAL A 388 30.96 -28.34 -9.15
N PRO A 389 31.63 -27.20 -8.87
CA PRO A 389 32.69 -27.13 -7.85
C PRO A 389 32.19 -27.61 -6.48
N ALA A 390 33.06 -28.26 -5.69
CA ALA A 390 32.73 -28.87 -4.40
C ALA A 390 32.13 -27.88 -3.37
N ASP A 391 32.34 -26.58 -3.55
CA ASP A 391 31.86 -25.50 -2.68
C ASP A 391 30.58 -24.82 -3.20
N THR A 392 29.80 -25.49 -4.06
CA THR A 392 28.60 -24.89 -4.68
C THR A 392 27.31 -25.39 -4.02
N LEU A 393 26.39 -24.46 -3.73
CA LEU A 393 25.03 -24.79 -3.32
C LEU A 393 24.13 -24.92 -4.57
N THR A 394 23.49 -26.08 -4.73
CA THR A 394 22.46 -26.29 -5.76
C THR A 394 21.08 -26.32 -5.11
N LEU A 395 20.14 -25.56 -5.66
CA LEU A 395 18.74 -25.51 -5.20
C LEU A 395 17.81 -25.99 -6.31
N ALA A 396 16.99 -27.00 -6.01
CA ALA A 396 15.87 -27.36 -6.87
C ALA A 396 14.74 -26.34 -6.65
N LEU A 397 14.25 -25.73 -7.74
CA LEU A 397 13.17 -24.77 -7.72
C LEU A 397 11.90 -25.35 -8.34
N THR A 398 10.75 -24.90 -7.86
CA THR A 398 9.44 -25.18 -8.45
C THR A 398 8.68 -23.87 -8.64
N GLN A 399 7.74 -23.84 -9.59
CA GLN A 399 7.01 -22.62 -9.90
C GLN A 399 6.04 -22.25 -8.78
N ASN A 400 5.94 -20.95 -8.51
CA ASN A 400 4.90 -20.40 -7.67
C ASN A 400 3.58 -20.26 -8.44
N PRO A 401 2.44 -20.24 -7.74
CA PRO A 401 1.15 -20.03 -8.37
C PRO A 401 1.00 -18.61 -8.90
N ASP A 402 0.33 -18.47 -10.05
CA ASP A 402 0.00 -17.17 -10.64
C ASP A 402 -1.24 -16.59 -9.97
N ILE A 403 -1.04 -15.66 -9.03
CA ILE A 403 -2.11 -15.06 -8.21
C ILE A 403 -3.17 -14.38 -9.09
N LEU A 404 -2.73 -13.50 -9.99
CA LEU A 404 -3.64 -12.73 -10.85
C LEU A 404 -4.45 -13.63 -11.77
N ALA A 405 -3.82 -14.63 -12.38
CA ALA A 405 -4.53 -15.57 -13.23
C ALA A 405 -5.49 -16.46 -12.42
N SER A 406 -5.15 -16.77 -11.16
CA SER A 406 -6.04 -17.53 -10.28
C SER A 406 -7.28 -16.72 -9.89
N VAL A 407 -7.15 -15.42 -9.63
CA VAL A 407 -8.28 -14.52 -9.38
C VAL A 407 -9.13 -14.37 -10.64
N ALA A 408 -8.52 -14.11 -11.80
CA ALA A 408 -9.24 -13.88 -13.06
C ALA A 408 -10.03 -15.10 -13.56
N ARG A 409 -9.66 -16.32 -13.15
CA ARG A 409 -10.38 -17.56 -13.49
C ARG A 409 -11.59 -17.84 -12.61
N ARG A 410 -11.84 -17.05 -11.57
CA ARG A 410 -13.01 -17.25 -10.73
C ARG A 410 -14.30 -16.92 -11.51
N PRO A 411 -15.41 -17.64 -11.28
CA PRO A 411 -16.70 -17.29 -11.87
C PRO A 411 -17.22 -15.91 -11.43
N ASP A 412 -16.85 -15.49 -10.22
CA ASP A 412 -17.20 -14.22 -9.58
C ASP A 412 -16.02 -13.23 -9.58
N ALA A 413 -15.09 -13.36 -10.55
CA ALA A 413 -13.87 -12.58 -10.54
C ALA A 413 -14.16 -11.06 -10.57
N PRO A 414 -13.48 -10.26 -9.72
CA PRO A 414 -13.56 -8.79 -9.76
C PRO A 414 -12.76 -8.23 -10.94
N TYR A 415 -13.01 -6.97 -11.34
CA TYR A 415 -12.28 -6.35 -12.46
C TYR A 415 -10.76 -6.44 -12.22
N CYS A 416 -10.06 -7.19 -13.06
CA CYS A 416 -8.65 -7.54 -12.83
C CYS A 416 -7.70 -6.57 -13.53
N VAL A 417 -6.77 -6.00 -12.77
CA VAL A 417 -5.70 -5.15 -13.28
C VAL A 417 -4.35 -5.80 -13.00
N GLY A 418 -3.61 -6.11 -14.05
CA GLY A 418 -2.25 -6.64 -13.95
C GLY A 418 -1.19 -5.56 -14.09
N PHE A 419 -0.03 -5.79 -13.51
CA PHE A 419 1.17 -5.00 -13.77
C PHE A 419 2.28 -5.85 -14.39
N ALA A 420 3.07 -5.24 -15.27
CA ALA A 420 4.27 -5.83 -15.84
C ALA A 420 5.43 -4.83 -15.80
N ALA A 421 6.63 -5.34 -15.52
CA ALA A 421 7.88 -4.60 -15.66
C ALA A 421 8.75 -5.36 -16.65
N GLU A 422 9.06 -4.76 -17.80
CA GLU A 422 9.87 -5.40 -18.85
C GLU A 422 10.86 -4.40 -19.43
N SER A 423 12.08 -4.88 -19.71
CA SER A 423 13.18 -4.09 -20.25
C SER A 423 13.18 -4.01 -21.78
N GLU A 424 12.61 -5.02 -22.46
CA GLU A 424 12.62 -5.18 -23.91
C GLU A 424 11.19 -5.50 -24.39
N ASP A 425 10.80 -4.97 -25.55
CA ASP A 425 9.51 -5.16 -26.22
C ASP A 425 8.27 -5.22 -25.28
N LEU A 426 8.18 -4.23 -24.38
CA LEU A 426 7.14 -4.18 -23.34
C LEU A 426 5.73 -4.29 -23.94
N LEU A 427 5.47 -3.68 -25.10
CA LEU A 427 4.16 -3.70 -25.74
C LEU A 427 3.74 -5.13 -26.09
N HIS A 428 4.61 -5.87 -26.77
CA HIS A 428 4.33 -7.24 -27.19
C HIS A 428 4.08 -8.13 -25.97
N HIS A 429 5.00 -8.14 -25.02
CA HIS A 429 4.89 -9.01 -23.84
C HIS A 429 3.75 -8.62 -22.89
N ALA A 430 3.45 -7.32 -22.74
CA ALA A 430 2.28 -6.86 -22.00
C ALA A 430 0.98 -7.37 -22.64
N THR A 431 0.88 -7.30 -23.97
CA THR A 431 -0.28 -7.80 -24.73
C THR A 431 -0.44 -9.31 -24.56
N GLU A 432 0.64 -10.09 -24.71
CA GLU A 432 0.61 -11.53 -24.49
C GLU A 432 0.24 -11.90 -23.06
N LYS A 433 0.79 -11.20 -22.05
CA LYS A 433 0.46 -11.42 -20.64
C LYS A 433 -1.00 -11.12 -20.34
N ARG A 434 -1.57 -10.06 -20.92
CA ARG A 434 -2.99 -9.72 -20.79
C ARG A 434 -3.88 -10.85 -21.33
N ILE A 435 -3.63 -11.29 -22.57
CA ILE A 435 -4.41 -12.33 -23.24
C ILE A 435 -4.27 -13.67 -22.50
N ARG A 436 -3.04 -14.09 -22.19
CA ARG A 436 -2.75 -15.34 -21.50
C ARG A 436 -3.41 -15.43 -20.12
N LYS A 437 -3.47 -14.31 -19.38
CA LYS A 437 -4.10 -14.25 -18.06
C LYS A 437 -5.62 -14.01 -18.13
N GLY A 438 -6.16 -13.63 -19.29
CA GLY A 438 -7.59 -13.35 -19.47
C GLY A 438 -8.09 -12.12 -18.71
N ILE A 439 -7.25 -11.08 -18.57
CA ILE A 439 -7.59 -9.88 -17.77
C ILE A 439 -7.97 -8.68 -18.66
N PRO A 440 -8.83 -7.77 -18.17
CA PRO A 440 -9.29 -6.64 -18.98
C PRO A 440 -8.20 -5.59 -19.18
N LEU A 441 -7.36 -5.35 -18.16
CA LEU A 441 -6.34 -4.31 -18.20
C LEU A 441 -4.99 -4.83 -17.70
N LEU A 442 -3.93 -4.51 -18.44
CA LEU A 442 -2.55 -4.67 -17.99
C LEU A 442 -1.78 -3.35 -18.11
N VAL A 443 -1.06 -3.01 -17.05
CA VAL A 443 -0.27 -1.79 -16.92
C VAL A 443 1.21 -2.18 -16.98
N GLY A 444 1.83 -1.91 -18.12
CA GLY A 444 3.27 -2.04 -18.32
C GLY A 444 4.02 -0.83 -17.78
N ASN A 445 5.21 -1.05 -17.23
CA ASN A 445 6.12 0.01 -16.84
C ASN A 445 7.22 0.22 -17.90
N LEU A 446 7.20 1.36 -18.60
CA LEU A 446 8.19 1.76 -19.61
C LEU A 446 9.39 2.44 -18.93
N GLY A 447 10.46 1.70 -18.69
CA GLY A 447 11.69 2.28 -18.13
C GLY A 447 12.85 1.27 -18.06
N PRO A 448 13.87 1.37 -18.92
CA PRO A 448 15.01 0.44 -18.93
C PRO A 448 16.02 0.63 -17.78
N ALA A 449 15.81 1.60 -16.88
CA ALA A 449 16.81 2.00 -15.85
C ALA A 449 16.22 2.28 -14.44
N THR A 450 14.95 1.96 -14.19
CA THR A 450 14.17 2.46 -13.04
C THR A 450 14.07 1.49 -11.85
N PHE A 451 15.10 0.67 -11.60
CA PHE A 451 15.29 0.14 -10.25
C PHE A 451 15.79 1.27 -9.34
N GLY A 452 14.85 2.03 -8.78
CA GLY A 452 15.13 3.03 -7.74
C GLY A 452 14.95 4.51 -8.11
N GLN A 453 14.69 4.85 -9.38
CA GLN A 453 14.33 6.23 -9.76
C GLN A 453 12.83 6.51 -9.50
N ASP A 454 12.49 7.76 -9.25
CA ASP A 454 11.15 8.19 -8.83
C ASP A 454 10.21 8.57 -10.00
N ASP A 455 10.76 8.93 -11.17
CA ASP A 455 10.01 9.19 -12.39
C ASP A 455 9.84 7.93 -13.25
N ASN A 456 8.64 7.76 -13.80
CA ASN A 456 8.22 6.53 -14.45
C ASN A 456 7.25 6.83 -15.60
N THR A 457 7.10 5.89 -16.53
CA THR A 457 6.13 5.98 -17.63
C THR A 457 5.30 4.71 -17.67
N LEU A 458 3.98 4.82 -17.76
CA LEU A 458 3.10 3.65 -17.82
C LEU A 458 2.52 3.46 -19.22
N LEU A 459 2.43 2.21 -19.64
CA LEU A 459 1.73 1.75 -20.83
C LEU A 459 0.50 0.96 -20.40
N LEU A 460 -0.69 1.45 -20.68
CA LEU A 460 -1.91 0.68 -20.51
C LEU A 460 -2.15 -0.17 -21.76
N VAL A 461 -2.54 -1.43 -21.55
CA VAL A 461 -2.91 -2.38 -22.59
C VAL A 461 -4.29 -2.95 -22.24
N ASP A 462 -5.27 -2.72 -23.12
CA ASP A 462 -6.63 -3.25 -23.00
C ASP A 462 -7.14 -3.80 -24.35
N GLU A 463 -8.45 -3.99 -24.51
CA GLU A 463 -9.04 -4.56 -25.74
C GLU A 463 -9.08 -3.58 -26.91
N HIS A 464 -8.98 -2.28 -26.65
CA HIS A 464 -8.99 -1.23 -27.67
C HIS A 464 -7.58 -0.86 -28.15
N GLY A 465 -6.55 -1.48 -27.56
CA GLY A 465 -5.15 -1.27 -27.92
C GLY A 465 -4.36 -0.77 -26.74
N THR A 466 -3.53 0.25 -26.96
CA THR A 466 -2.61 0.74 -25.95
C THR A 466 -2.62 2.24 -25.77
N ARG A 467 -2.35 2.68 -24.54
CA ARG A 467 -2.23 4.09 -24.17
C ARG A 467 -0.99 4.32 -23.33
N THR A 468 -0.06 5.12 -23.83
CA THR A 468 1.13 5.56 -23.09
C THR A 468 0.80 6.83 -22.31
N LEU A 469 1.12 6.85 -21.02
CA LEU A 469 1.03 8.05 -20.18
C LEU A 469 2.30 8.89 -20.35
N PRO A 470 2.25 10.21 -20.12
CA PRO A 470 3.47 11.01 -19.97
C PRO A 470 4.29 10.54 -18.76
N ALA A 471 5.59 10.87 -18.76
CA ALA A 471 6.46 10.59 -17.63
C ALA A 471 6.02 11.38 -16.39
N GLY A 472 6.12 10.77 -15.22
CA GLY A 472 5.88 11.45 -13.96
C GLY A 472 6.13 10.59 -12.74
N SER A 473 5.93 11.18 -11.56
CA SER A 473 6.12 10.47 -10.31
C SER A 473 5.11 9.32 -10.15
N LYS A 474 5.50 8.28 -9.40
CA LYS A 474 4.61 7.17 -9.05
C LYS A 474 3.29 7.61 -8.44
N THR A 475 3.29 8.69 -7.65
CA THR A 475 2.08 9.24 -7.03
C THR A 475 1.19 9.97 -8.03
N ALA A 476 1.75 10.64 -9.04
CA ALA A 476 0.96 11.26 -10.11
C ALA A 476 0.32 10.19 -11.01
N LEU A 477 1.09 9.18 -11.40
CA LEU A 477 0.61 8.04 -12.19
C LEU A 477 -0.46 7.22 -11.44
N ALA A 478 -0.26 6.99 -10.14
CA ALA A 478 -1.24 6.31 -9.29
C ALA A 478 -2.58 7.04 -9.23
N ARG A 479 -2.56 8.38 -9.12
CA ARG A 479 -3.78 9.21 -9.11
C ARG A 479 -4.49 9.19 -10.45
N TRP A 480 -3.73 9.23 -11.55
CA TRP A 480 -4.30 9.06 -12.89
C TRP A 480 -4.96 7.68 -13.02
N LEU A 481 -4.29 6.61 -12.61
CA LEU A 481 -4.84 5.25 -12.65
C LEU A 481 -6.11 5.11 -11.80
N ALA A 482 -6.16 5.70 -10.61
CA ALA A 482 -7.36 5.67 -9.78
C ALA A 482 -8.57 6.35 -10.46
N GLN A 483 -8.35 7.49 -11.13
CA GLN A 483 -9.39 8.16 -11.92
C GLN A 483 -9.84 7.31 -13.11
N GLU A 484 -8.89 6.67 -13.79
CA GLU A 484 -9.18 5.78 -14.91
C GLU A 484 -9.97 4.53 -14.48
N LEU A 485 -9.67 3.97 -13.31
CA LEU A 485 -10.48 2.90 -12.72
C LEU A 485 -11.90 3.36 -12.41
N GLY A 486 -12.07 4.60 -11.94
CA GLY A 486 -13.40 5.18 -11.72
C GLY A 486 -14.25 5.28 -12.99
N ARG A 487 -13.63 5.37 -14.18
CA ARG A 487 -14.34 5.33 -15.47
C ARG A 487 -14.67 3.92 -15.95
N ARG A 488 -13.84 2.94 -15.56
CA ARG A 488 -13.94 1.54 -16.02
C ARG A 488 -14.89 0.72 -15.15
N LEU A 489 -14.91 0.99 -13.85
CA LEU A 489 -15.81 0.31 -12.93
C LEU A 489 -17.23 0.86 -13.10
N PRO A 490 -18.26 -0.01 -13.10
CA PRO A 490 -19.66 0.43 -13.14
C PRO A 490 -19.95 1.36 -11.96
N ALA A 491 -20.94 2.25 -12.10
CA ALA A 491 -21.34 3.21 -11.04
C ALA A 491 -21.72 2.53 -9.74
#